data_AF-A0A2V7VUX1-F1
#
_entry.id   AF-A0A2V7VUX1-F1
#
_cell.length_a   1.000
_cell.length_b   1.000
_cell.length_c   1.000
_cell.angle_alpha   90.00
_cell.angle_beta   90.00
_cell.angle_gamma   90.00
#
_symmetry.space_group_name_H-M   'P 1'
#
loop_
_entity.id
_entity.type
_entity.pdbx_description
1 polymer ?
#
loop_
_entity_poly.entity_id
_entity_poly.type
_entity_poly.pdbx_seq_one_letter_code
_entity_poly.pdbx_strand_id
1 'polypeptide(L)'
;MEIRTLTDIYDVTCSIERPTVLKSKKGDRWVDVSTSEFRDTVRNFSNGLRVLGVKPGDRIAILSENRPEWAMADFAILCAAAVTVPIYPTLLGWQMVHILNDSGAVAVICSTAEQLQKIREIQKNTPYLHHVIVCDAPASLPPGVRKFEQIVEEGKKNDDGRFDALRKRPKPDELATLVYTSGTTGNPKGAMLTHGNIASNAMASLKVLPIEQGLIAMSILPLSHILERMADYCYFIRGCTIAYAESVNKVGENLQEVKPHLFA
;
A
#
# COMPACT_ATOMS: atom_id res chain seq x y z
N MET A 1 17.15 11.20 11.33
CA MET A 1 16.92 11.50 9.91
C MET A 1 15.76 12.45 9.80
N GLU A 2 15.84 13.49 8.98
CA GLU A 2 14.70 14.40 8.74
C GLU A 2 13.74 13.71 7.76
N ILE A 3 12.46 13.61 8.11
CA ILE A 3 11.43 12.96 7.28
C ILE A 3 10.75 14.04 6.44
N ARG A 4 11.04 14.07 5.14
CA ARG A 4 10.49 15.03 4.17
C ARG A 4 9.70 14.37 3.06
N THR A 5 9.89 13.07 2.86
CA THR A 5 9.14 12.26 1.92
C THR A 5 8.65 10.95 2.56
N LEU A 6 7.69 10.31 1.90
CA LEU A 6 7.25 8.97 2.31
C LEU A 6 8.34 7.89 2.17
N THR A 7 9.32 8.05 1.27
CA THR A 7 10.44 7.09 1.19
C THR A 7 11.45 7.27 2.33
N ASP A 8 11.49 8.45 2.97
CA ASP A 8 12.22 8.63 4.24
C ASP A 8 11.56 7.81 5.37
N ILE A 9 10.23 7.67 5.36
CA ILE A 9 9.53 6.84 6.36
C ILE A 9 9.93 5.37 6.20
N TYR A 10 10.02 4.87 4.96
CA TYR A 10 10.56 3.53 4.70
C TYR A 10 11.96 3.36 5.28
N ASP A 11 12.84 4.34 5.10
CA ASP A 11 14.21 4.29 5.65
C ASP A 11 14.23 4.25 7.18
N VAL A 12 13.37 5.04 7.84
CA VAL A 12 13.25 4.98 9.31
C VAL A 12 12.76 3.61 9.75
N THR A 13 11.68 3.09 9.14
CA THR A 13 11.14 1.76 9.43
C THR A 13 12.21 0.68 9.28
N CYS A 14 12.95 0.71 8.17
CA CYS A 14 14.01 -0.25 7.91
C CYS A 14 15.25 -0.06 8.78
N SER A 15 15.45 1.09 9.44
CA SER A 15 16.58 1.29 10.36
C SER A 15 16.38 0.66 11.74
N ILE A 16 15.15 0.24 12.06
CA ILE A 16 14.77 -0.32 13.36
C ILE A 16 14.50 -1.81 13.20
N GLU A 17 15.45 -2.66 13.56
CA GLU A 17 15.24 -4.11 13.52
C GLU A 17 14.18 -4.55 14.55
N ARG A 18 13.11 -5.17 14.06
CA ARG A 18 12.01 -5.70 14.87
C ARG A 18 11.58 -7.08 14.36
N PRO A 19 11.22 -8.00 15.28
CA PRO A 19 10.64 -9.29 14.91
C PRO A 19 9.28 -9.13 14.21
N THR A 20 8.53 -8.06 14.53
CA THR A 20 7.19 -7.82 13.98
C THR A 20 6.99 -6.33 13.71
N VAL A 21 6.85 -5.98 12.44
CA VAL A 21 6.43 -4.64 11.97
C VAL A 21 4.97 -4.67 11.57
N LEU A 22 4.58 -5.69 10.81
CA LEU A 22 3.21 -5.91 10.38
C LEU A 22 2.72 -7.26 10.89
N LYS A 23 1.43 -7.39 11.12
CA LYS A 23 0.81 -8.69 11.36
C LYS A 23 -0.62 -8.74 10.87
N SER A 24 -1.04 -9.91 10.44
CA SER A 24 -2.41 -10.19 10.02
C SER A 24 -2.77 -11.63 10.35
N LYS A 25 -4.07 -11.94 10.41
CA LYS A 25 -4.51 -13.31 10.65
C LYS A 25 -4.53 -14.10 9.34
N LYS A 26 -4.04 -15.35 9.38
CA LYS A 26 -4.18 -16.35 8.30
C LYS A 26 -4.78 -17.61 8.91
N GLY A 27 -6.04 -17.89 8.59
CA GLY A 27 -6.83 -18.88 9.33
C GLY A 27 -6.95 -18.46 10.79
N ASP A 28 -6.62 -19.36 11.72
CA ASP A 28 -6.76 -19.10 13.17
C ASP A 28 -5.50 -18.51 13.82
N ARG A 29 -4.48 -18.13 13.04
CA ARG A 29 -3.18 -17.68 13.57
C ARG A 29 -2.80 -16.30 13.06
N TRP A 30 -2.30 -15.47 13.97
CA TRP A 30 -1.61 -14.24 13.61
C TRP A 30 -0.24 -14.57 13.03
N VAL A 31 0.02 -14.05 11.84
CA VAL A 31 1.29 -14.17 11.13
C VAL A 31 1.96 -12.82 11.14
N ASP A 32 3.23 -12.83 11.51
CA ASP A 32 4.06 -11.65 11.69
C ASP A 32 4.96 -11.47 10.47
N VAL A 33 5.20 -10.22 10.10
CA VAL A 33 6.19 -9.79 9.10
C VAL A 33 7.27 -9.01 9.84
N SER A 34 8.50 -9.49 9.77
CA SER A 34 9.65 -8.84 10.40
C SER A 34 10.12 -7.61 9.62
N THR A 35 11.04 -6.84 10.21
CA THR A 35 11.66 -5.70 9.49
C THR A 35 12.43 -6.17 8.26
N SER A 36 13.13 -7.30 8.34
CA SER A 36 13.87 -7.86 7.21
C SER A 36 12.92 -8.31 6.09
N GLU A 37 11.82 -8.99 6.44
CA GLU A 37 10.84 -9.45 5.45
C GLU A 37 10.12 -8.27 4.78
N PHE A 38 9.75 -7.25 5.56
CA PHE A 38 9.19 -6.00 5.03
C PHE A 38 10.17 -5.30 4.07
N ARG A 39 11.44 -5.13 4.50
CA ARG A 39 12.49 -4.48 3.71
C ARG A 39 12.70 -5.21 2.37
N ASP A 40 12.86 -6.53 2.43
CA ASP A 40 13.13 -7.36 1.26
C ASP A 40 11.93 -7.39 0.32
N THR A 41 10.72 -7.52 0.86
CA THR A 41 9.49 -7.53 0.05
C THR A 41 9.30 -6.20 -0.66
N VAL A 42 9.46 -5.06 0.01
CA VAL A 42 9.34 -3.74 -0.60
C VAL A 42 10.40 -3.56 -1.70
N ARG A 43 11.66 -3.89 -1.41
CA ARG A 43 12.77 -3.78 -2.40
C ARG A 43 12.50 -4.62 -3.63
N ASN A 44 12.18 -5.89 -3.41
CA ASN A 44 12.01 -6.86 -4.48
C ASN A 44 10.73 -6.59 -5.27
N PHE A 45 9.62 -6.20 -4.63
CA PHE A 45 8.40 -5.81 -5.35
C PHE A 45 8.63 -4.54 -6.17
N SER A 46 9.35 -3.54 -5.64
CA SER A 46 9.72 -2.31 -6.37
C SER A 46 10.57 -2.62 -7.62
N ASN A 47 11.56 -3.50 -7.49
CA ASN A 47 12.35 -4.01 -8.62
C ASN A 47 11.47 -4.78 -9.60
N GLY A 48 10.55 -5.60 -9.11
CA GLY A 48 9.60 -6.36 -9.92
C GLY A 48 8.72 -5.44 -10.77
N LEU A 49 8.14 -4.39 -10.17
CA LEU A 49 7.38 -3.37 -10.90
C LEU A 49 8.19 -2.75 -12.04
N ARG A 50 9.47 -2.44 -11.80
CA ARG A 50 10.39 -1.96 -12.84
C ARG A 50 10.62 -2.97 -13.96
N VAL A 51 10.76 -4.26 -13.64
CA VAL A 51 10.84 -5.35 -14.63
C VAL A 51 9.56 -5.41 -15.47
N LEU A 52 8.40 -5.05 -14.91
CA LEU A 52 7.16 -4.93 -15.67
C LEU A 52 7.14 -3.73 -16.62
N GLY A 53 8.12 -2.83 -16.53
CA GLY A 53 8.21 -1.62 -17.33
C GLY A 53 7.59 -0.39 -16.68
N VAL A 54 7.24 -0.45 -15.39
CA VAL A 54 6.80 0.72 -14.62
C VAL A 54 7.92 1.75 -14.60
N LYS A 55 7.55 3.00 -14.90
CA LYS A 55 8.44 4.16 -14.90
C LYS A 55 8.11 5.10 -13.75
N PRO A 56 9.08 5.93 -13.32
CA PRO A 56 8.81 7.01 -12.39
C PRO A 56 7.67 7.92 -12.89
N GLY A 57 6.72 8.22 -12.01
CA GLY A 57 5.49 8.95 -12.32
C GLY A 57 4.33 8.11 -12.85
N ASP A 58 4.52 6.81 -13.12
CA ASP A 58 3.40 5.92 -13.44
C ASP A 58 2.48 5.75 -12.24
N ARG A 59 1.17 5.62 -12.52
CA ARG A 59 0.16 5.43 -11.48
C ARG A 59 -0.12 3.94 -11.31
N ILE A 60 -0.10 3.47 -10.08
CA ILE A 60 -0.37 2.07 -9.73
C ILE A 60 -1.50 2.03 -8.73
N ALA A 61 -2.58 1.36 -9.10
CA ALA A 61 -3.75 1.24 -8.25
C ALA A 61 -3.60 0.11 -7.21
N ILE A 62 -4.17 0.31 -6.03
CA ILE A 62 -4.32 -0.73 -5.00
C ILE A 62 -5.80 -0.89 -4.68
N LEU A 63 -6.40 -2.00 -5.10
CA LEU A 63 -7.78 -2.41 -4.80
C LEU A 63 -7.77 -3.55 -3.77
N SER A 64 -7.67 -3.19 -2.49
CA SER A 64 -7.45 -4.16 -1.43
C SER A 64 -8.02 -3.67 -0.11
N GLU A 65 -8.56 -4.61 0.66
CA GLU A 65 -8.76 -4.45 2.10
C GLU A 65 -7.40 -4.31 2.80
N ASN A 66 -7.42 -3.92 4.08
CA ASN A 66 -6.21 -3.72 4.87
C ASN A 66 -5.46 -5.04 5.06
N ARG A 67 -4.16 -5.04 4.73
CA ARG A 67 -3.29 -6.21 4.84
C ARG A 67 -1.81 -5.80 4.72
N PRO A 68 -0.87 -6.68 5.13
CA PRO A 68 0.56 -6.38 5.01
C PRO A 68 1.00 -6.08 3.57
N GLU A 69 0.46 -6.80 2.58
CA GLU A 69 0.76 -6.61 1.17
C GLU A 69 0.34 -5.22 0.68
N TRP A 70 -0.69 -4.61 1.28
CA TRP A 70 -1.12 -3.25 0.95
C TRP A 70 -0.02 -2.25 1.28
N ALA A 71 0.48 -2.27 2.52
CA ALA A 71 1.52 -1.35 2.98
C ALA A 71 2.85 -1.60 2.28
N MET A 72 3.21 -2.88 2.06
CA MET A 72 4.42 -3.23 1.31
C MET A 72 4.34 -2.81 -0.16
N ALA A 73 3.18 -2.99 -0.82
CA ALA A 73 2.96 -2.51 -2.18
C ALA A 73 3.05 -0.99 -2.24
N ASP A 74 2.45 -0.29 -1.28
CA ASP A 74 2.49 1.16 -1.23
C ASP A 74 3.91 1.71 -1.15
N PHE A 75 4.72 1.24 -0.20
CA PHE A 75 6.11 1.63 -0.12
C PHE A 75 6.91 1.23 -1.36
N ALA A 76 6.65 0.06 -1.96
CA ALA A 76 7.35 -0.38 -3.16
C ALA A 76 7.05 0.50 -4.39
N ILE A 77 5.80 0.95 -4.54
CA ILE A 77 5.39 1.92 -5.58
C ILE A 77 6.13 3.24 -5.37
N LEU A 78 6.10 3.77 -4.14
CA LEU A 78 6.79 5.02 -3.79
C LEU A 78 8.31 4.91 -3.98
N CYS A 79 8.92 3.77 -3.63
CA CYS A 79 10.35 3.50 -3.84
C CYS A 79 10.71 3.33 -5.32
N ALA A 80 9.76 2.95 -6.18
CA ALA A 80 9.91 2.95 -7.63
C ALA A 80 9.76 4.37 -8.24
N ALA A 81 9.57 5.39 -7.41
CA ALA A 81 9.21 6.76 -7.79
C ALA A 81 7.92 6.82 -8.61
N ALA A 82 7.01 5.86 -8.39
CA ALA A 82 5.67 5.80 -8.96
C ALA A 82 4.64 6.34 -7.96
N VAL A 83 3.38 6.48 -8.41
CA VAL A 83 2.29 7.12 -7.68
C VAL A 83 1.24 6.10 -7.28
N THR A 84 0.91 6.01 -6.00
CA THR A 84 -0.12 5.09 -5.51
C THR A 84 -1.53 5.65 -5.75
N VAL A 85 -2.42 4.84 -6.29
CA VAL A 85 -3.86 5.17 -6.46
C VAL A 85 -4.69 4.21 -5.62
N PRO A 86 -4.96 4.53 -4.33
CA PRO A 86 -5.82 3.71 -3.51
C PRO A 86 -7.25 3.66 -4.06
N ILE A 87 -7.83 2.46 -4.10
CA ILE A 87 -9.22 2.23 -4.50
C ILE A 87 -9.93 1.42 -3.42
N TYR A 88 -11.06 1.93 -2.94
CA TYR A 88 -11.87 1.24 -1.97
C TYR A 88 -12.38 -0.11 -2.55
N PRO A 89 -12.19 -1.23 -1.83
CA PRO A 89 -12.63 -2.56 -2.27
C PRO A 89 -14.16 -2.72 -2.41
N THR A 90 -14.91 -1.78 -1.85
CA THR A 90 -16.37 -1.72 -1.89
C THR A 90 -16.94 -1.02 -3.12
N LEU A 91 -16.10 -0.40 -3.96
CA LEU A 91 -16.57 0.32 -5.14
C LEU A 91 -17.08 -0.63 -6.24
N LEU A 92 -18.07 -0.13 -6.98
CA LEU A 92 -18.64 -0.82 -8.13
C LEU A 92 -17.75 -0.64 -9.38
N GLY A 93 -17.87 -1.57 -10.33
CA GLY A 93 -17.07 -1.61 -11.56
C GLY A 93 -16.98 -0.27 -12.30
N TRP A 94 -18.11 0.39 -12.53
CA TRP A 94 -18.14 1.68 -13.26
C TRP A 94 -17.41 2.81 -12.51
N GLN A 95 -17.42 2.80 -11.17
CA GLN A 95 -16.68 3.77 -10.36
C GLN A 95 -15.17 3.52 -10.47
N MET A 96 -14.77 2.24 -10.49
CA MET A 96 -13.37 1.85 -10.69
C MET A 96 -12.87 2.20 -12.08
N VAL A 97 -13.68 2.03 -13.14
CA VAL A 97 -13.33 2.44 -14.52
C VAL A 97 -12.98 3.92 -14.56
N HIS A 98 -13.81 4.77 -13.95
CA HIS A 98 -13.55 6.21 -13.87
C HIS A 98 -12.20 6.49 -13.20
N ILE A 99 -11.96 5.90 -12.02
CA ILE A 99 -10.71 6.11 -11.26
C ILE A 99 -9.48 5.64 -12.04
N LEU A 100 -9.52 4.42 -12.60
CA LEU A 100 -8.39 3.83 -13.32
C LEU A 100 -8.05 4.62 -14.59
N ASN A 101 -9.06 5.14 -15.29
CA ASN A 101 -8.85 5.92 -16.51
C ASN A 101 -8.42 7.35 -16.22
N ASP A 102 -9.07 8.03 -15.26
CA ASP A 102 -8.75 9.40 -14.87
C ASP A 102 -7.33 9.50 -14.27
N SER A 103 -6.95 8.52 -13.44
CA SER A 103 -5.57 8.43 -12.94
C SER A 103 -4.58 7.95 -14.00
N GLY A 104 -5.05 7.30 -15.06
CA GLY A 104 -4.20 6.62 -16.04
C GLY A 104 -3.32 5.53 -15.43
N ALA A 105 -3.88 4.75 -14.49
CA ALA A 105 -3.15 3.70 -13.81
C ALA A 105 -2.69 2.61 -14.78
N VAL A 106 -1.40 2.26 -14.74
CA VAL A 106 -0.78 1.27 -15.64
C VAL A 106 -0.80 -0.15 -15.07
N ALA A 107 -0.94 -0.26 -13.75
CA ALA A 107 -1.03 -1.52 -13.03
C ALA A 107 -2.05 -1.42 -11.89
N VAL A 108 -2.61 -2.56 -11.49
CA VAL A 108 -3.44 -2.69 -10.28
C VAL A 108 -2.97 -3.89 -9.46
N ILE A 109 -2.81 -3.68 -8.15
CA ILE A 109 -2.69 -4.75 -7.15
C ILE A 109 -4.06 -4.95 -6.53
N CYS A 110 -4.56 -6.19 -6.50
CA CYS A 110 -5.83 -6.54 -5.89
C CYS A 110 -5.69 -7.64 -4.83
N SER A 111 -6.50 -7.58 -3.77
CA SER A 111 -6.36 -8.47 -2.61
C SER A 111 -6.73 -9.92 -2.89
N THR A 112 -7.95 -10.17 -3.35
CA THR A 112 -8.56 -11.51 -3.40
C THR A 112 -9.04 -11.87 -4.81
N ALA A 113 -9.42 -13.13 -5.00
CA ALA A 113 -10.10 -13.59 -6.21
C ALA A 113 -11.38 -12.79 -6.52
N GLU A 114 -12.10 -12.30 -5.50
CA GLU A 114 -13.27 -11.43 -5.68
C GLU A 114 -12.87 -10.07 -6.27
N GLN A 115 -11.86 -9.42 -5.69
CA GLN A 115 -11.38 -8.13 -6.21
C GLN A 115 -10.77 -8.28 -7.61
N LEU A 116 -10.08 -9.41 -7.88
CA LEU A 116 -9.61 -9.74 -9.21
C LEU A 116 -10.76 -9.87 -10.22
N GLN A 117 -11.85 -10.54 -9.84
CA GLN A 117 -13.02 -10.69 -10.70
C GLN A 117 -13.63 -9.33 -11.08
N LYS A 118 -13.74 -8.39 -10.12
CA LYS A 118 -14.21 -7.03 -10.41
C LYS A 118 -13.33 -6.31 -11.45
N ILE A 119 -12.01 -6.44 -11.35
CA ILE A 119 -11.08 -5.87 -12.36
C ILE A 119 -11.29 -6.53 -13.73
N ARG A 120 -11.50 -7.84 -13.79
CA ARG A 120 -11.70 -8.57 -15.05
C ARG A 120 -12.97 -8.14 -15.78
N GLU A 121 -14.05 -7.89 -15.05
CA GLU A 121 -15.31 -7.41 -15.61
C GLU A 121 -15.18 -6.05 -16.29
N ILE A 122 -14.26 -5.21 -15.79
CA ILE A 122 -14.06 -3.85 -16.32
C ILE A 122 -12.84 -3.72 -17.24
N GLN A 123 -12.02 -4.76 -17.39
CA GLN A 123 -10.71 -4.67 -18.04
C GLN A 123 -10.77 -4.12 -19.48
N LYS A 124 -11.84 -4.40 -20.23
CA LYS A 124 -12.04 -3.86 -21.59
C LYS A 124 -12.26 -2.35 -21.61
N ASN A 125 -12.66 -1.76 -20.49
CA ASN A 125 -12.96 -0.34 -20.33
C ASN A 125 -11.79 0.42 -19.68
N THR A 126 -10.64 -0.22 -19.45
CA THR A 126 -9.46 0.37 -18.79
C THR A 126 -8.23 0.29 -19.70
N PRO A 127 -8.15 1.09 -20.79
CA PRO A 127 -7.13 0.93 -21.83
C PRO A 127 -5.69 1.16 -21.37
N TYR A 128 -5.50 1.92 -20.28
CA TYR A 128 -4.18 2.18 -19.70
C TYR A 128 -3.69 1.05 -18.79
N LEU A 129 -4.59 0.16 -18.33
CA LEU A 129 -4.26 -0.88 -17.36
C LEU A 129 -3.59 -2.07 -18.05
N HIS A 130 -2.27 -2.15 -17.95
CA HIS A 130 -1.43 -3.16 -18.61
C HIS A 130 -1.11 -4.36 -17.72
N HIS A 131 -1.13 -4.18 -16.40
CA HIS A 131 -0.76 -5.23 -15.45
C HIS A 131 -1.81 -5.42 -14.36
N VAL A 132 -2.19 -6.67 -14.12
CA VAL A 132 -3.04 -7.06 -12.99
C VAL A 132 -2.26 -8.00 -12.08
N ILE A 133 -2.11 -7.59 -10.83
CA ILE A 133 -1.38 -8.32 -9.80
C ILE A 133 -2.36 -8.70 -8.69
N VAL A 134 -2.35 -9.94 -8.23
CA VAL A 134 -3.24 -10.43 -7.17
C VAL A 134 -2.43 -10.95 -5.98
N CYS A 135 -2.82 -10.61 -4.75
CA CYS A 135 -2.21 -11.13 -3.52
C CYS A 135 -2.69 -12.58 -3.27
N ASP A 136 -3.95 -12.76 -2.90
CA ASP A 136 -4.55 -14.08 -2.67
C ASP A 136 -5.10 -14.64 -3.98
N ALA A 137 -4.19 -15.17 -4.78
CA ALA A 137 -4.52 -15.71 -6.09
C ALA A 137 -5.45 -16.94 -6.01
N PRO A 138 -6.44 -17.05 -6.92
CA PRO A 138 -7.19 -18.30 -7.08
C PRO A 138 -6.28 -19.46 -7.49
N ALA A 139 -6.77 -20.70 -7.33
CA ALA A 139 -6.02 -21.91 -7.67
C ALA A 139 -5.56 -21.94 -9.14
N SER A 140 -6.41 -21.47 -10.06
CA SER A 140 -6.07 -21.26 -11.47
C SER A 140 -5.99 -19.77 -11.77
N LEU A 141 -4.84 -19.33 -12.27
CA LEU A 141 -4.58 -17.91 -12.54
C LEU A 141 -5.06 -17.55 -13.95
N PRO A 142 -5.92 -16.53 -14.12
CA PRO A 142 -6.36 -16.11 -15.44
C PRO A 142 -5.18 -15.59 -16.30
N PRO A 143 -5.25 -15.71 -17.64
CA PRO A 143 -4.24 -15.14 -18.52
C PRO A 143 -4.05 -13.64 -18.31
N GLY A 144 -2.79 -13.19 -18.25
CA GLY A 144 -2.42 -11.80 -18.05
C GLY A 144 -2.46 -11.31 -16.59
N VAL A 145 -2.75 -12.19 -15.64
CA VAL A 145 -2.68 -11.91 -14.20
C VAL A 145 -1.41 -12.52 -13.63
N ARG A 146 -0.76 -11.82 -12.69
CA ARG A 146 0.41 -12.31 -11.94
C ARG A 146 0.15 -12.29 -10.44
N LYS A 147 0.79 -13.19 -9.70
CA LYS A 147 0.72 -13.18 -8.23
C LYS A 147 1.69 -12.16 -7.65
N PHE A 148 1.35 -11.56 -6.51
CA PHE A 148 2.22 -10.63 -5.80
C PHE A 148 3.61 -11.23 -5.55
N GLU A 149 3.67 -12.47 -5.07
CA GLU A 149 4.91 -13.18 -4.77
C GLU A 149 5.75 -13.47 -6.02
N GLN A 150 5.10 -13.63 -7.18
CA GLN A 150 5.82 -13.79 -8.45
C GLN A 150 6.57 -12.52 -8.81
N ILE A 151 5.97 -11.35 -8.60
CA ILE A 151 6.62 -10.06 -8.87
C ILE A 151 7.77 -9.81 -7.89
N VAL A 152 7.60 -10.18 -6.62
CA VAL A 152 8.67 -10.15 -5.62
C VAL A 152 9.85 -11.02 -6.07
N GLU A 153 9.60 -12.28 -6.45
CA GLU A 153 10.65 -13.20 -6.87
C GLU A 153 11.33 -12.77 -8.19
N GLU A 154 10.56 -12.26 -9.16
CA GLU A 154 11.10 -11.67 -10.39
C GLU A 154 12.00 -10.47 -10.09
N GLY A 155 11.58 -9.57 -9.21
CA GLY A 155 12.38 -8.41 -8.82
C GLY A 155 13.65 -8.75 -8.05
N LYS A 156 13.61 -9.81 -7.23
CA LYS A 156 14.80 -10.36 -6.56
C LYS A 156 15.81 -10.92 -7.57
N LYS A 157 15.34 -11.66 -8.57
CA LYS A 157 16.19 -12.25 -9.62
C LYS A 157 16.79 -11.22 -10.58
N ASN A 158 16.13 -10.07 -10.75
CA ASN A 158 16.49 -9.03 -11.71
C ASN A 158 16.87 -7.71 -11.01
N ASP A 159 17.50 -7.80 -9.85
CA ASP A 159 18.06 -6.62 -9.19
C ASP A 159 19.22 -6.06 -10.02
N ASP A 160 19.07 -4.82 -10.44
CA ASP A 160 20.06 -4.10 -11.24
C ASP A 160 20.72 -2.96 -10.45
N GLY A 161 20.56 -2.97 -9.12
CA GLY A 161 21.17 -2.01 -8.21
C GLY A 161 20.55 -0.61 -8.25
N ARG A 162 19.47 -0.38 -9.02
CA ARG A 162 18.83 0.94 -9.13
C ARG A 162 17.89 1.27 -7.98
N PHE A 163 17.54 0.31 -7.12
CA PHE A 163 16.58 0.51 -6.03
C PHE A 163 16.95 1.71 -5.14
N ASP A 164 18.18 1.78 -4.64
CA ASP A 164 18.58 2.84 -3.72
C ASP A 164 18.59 4.23 -4.38
N ALA A 165 18.90 4.31 -5.68
CA ALA A 165 18.86 5.55 -6.44
C ALA A 165 17.42 6.02 -6.69
N LEU A 166 16.52 5.10 -7.07
CA LEU A 166 15.11 5.41 -7.30
C LEU A 166 14.39 5.78 -6.01
N ARG A 167 14.64 5.05 -4.93
CA ARG A 167 14.02 5.32 -3.62
C ARG A 167 14.36 6.70 -3.07
N LYS A 168 15.54 7.23 -3.38
CA LYS A 168 16.01 8.58 -2.98
C LYS A 168 15.61 9.68 -3.97
N ARG A 169 15.00 9.33 -5.10
CA ARG A 169 14.62 10.29 -6.16
C ARG A 169 13.46 11.21 -5.76
N PRO A 170 12.35 10.74 -5.14
CA PRO A 170 11.19 11.57 -4.89
C PRO A 170 11.54 12.81 -4.07
N LYS A 171 10.96 13.94 -4.44
CA LYS A 171 11.08 15.20 -3.70
C LYS A 171 9.78 15.50 -2.96
N PRO A 172 9.80 16.36 -1.92
CA PRO A 172 8.59 16.68 -1.15
C PRO A 172 7.45 17.24 -1.99
N ASP A 173 7.73 17.93 -3.09
CA ASP A 173 6.74 18.52 -4.01
C ASP A 173 6.26 17.57 -5.11
N GLU A 174 6.83 16.36 -5.23
CA GLU A 174 6.35 15.36 -6.19
C GLU A 174 5.12 14.62 -5.68
N LEU A 175 4.27 14.23 -6.64
CA LEU A 175 3.02 13.50 -6.39
C LEU A 175 3.33 12.13 -5.78
N ALA A 176 2.75 11.83 -4.62
CA ALA A 176 2.86 10.52 -3.99
C ALA A 176 1.61 9.66 -4.23
N THR A 177 0.43 10.30 -4.22
CA THR A 177 -0.83 9.56 -4.33
C THR A 177 -1.97 10.40 -4.87
N LEU A 178 -2.92 9.73 -5.52
CA LEU A 178 -4.21 10.28 -5.92
C LEU A 178 -5.32 9.64 -5.08
N VAL A 179 -5.91 10.41 -4.17
CA VAL A 179 -7.02 9.92 -3.32
C VAL A 179 -8.34 10.38 -3.91
N TYR A 180 -9.12 9.44 -4.45
CA TYR A 180 -10.41 9.78 -5.05
C TYR A 180 -11.48 9.97 -3.99
N THR A 181 -12.15 11.12 -4.05
CA THR A 181 -13.25 11.49 -3.14
C THR A 181 -14.51 11.75 -3.93
N SER A 182 -15.68 11.51 -3.34
CA SER A 182 -16.97 11.90 -3.92
C SER A 182 -17.03 13.43 -4.02
N GLY A 183 -16.62 13.97 -5.16
CA GLY A 183 -16.69 15.39 -5.42
C GLY A 183 -18.15 15.86 -5.41
N THR A 184 -18.37 17.15 -5.20
CA THR A 184 -19.71 17.77 -5.20
C THR A 184 -20.42 17.73 -6.57
N THR A 185 -19.74 17.27 -7.63
CA THR A 185 -20.18 17.38 -9.04
C THR A 185 -20.41 16.01 -9.71
N GLY A 186 -20.68 14.95 -8.95
CA GLY A 186 -21.00 13.62 -9.49
C GLY A 186 -19.82 12.64 -9.45
N ASN A 187 -18.93 12.70 -10.46
CA ASN A 187 -17.80 11.76 -10.53
C ASN A 187 -16.71 12.05 -9.48
N PRO A 188 -16.09 10.99 -8.90
CA PRO A 188 -15.00 11.17 -7.96
C PRO A 188 -13.83 11.96 -8.55
N LYS A 189 -13.22 12.84 -7.76
CA LYS A 189 -12.03 13.61 -8.15
C LYS A 189 -10.82 13.12 -7.37
N GLY A 190 -9.69 12.92 -8.08
CA GLY A 190 -8.42 12.53 -7.47
C GLY A 190 -7.75 13.72 -6.78
N ALA A 191 -7.80 13.75 -5.45
CA ALA A 191 -7.02 14.70 -4.66
C ALA A 191 -5.52 14.36 -4.80
N MET A 192 -4.77 15.30 -5.37
CA MET A 192 -3.32 15.19 -5.53
C MET A 192 -2.62 15.47 -4.21
N LEU A 193 -1.98 14.45 -3.63
CA LEU A 193 -1.19 14.60 -2.43
C LEU A 193 0.28 14.32 -2.73
N THR A 194 1.13 15.28 -2.41
CA THR A 194 2.57 15.18 -2.57
C THR A 194 3.21 14.39 -1.41
N HIS A 195 4.44 13.93 -1.62
CA HIS A 195 5.23 13.31 -0.55
C HIS A 195 5.31 14.20 0.70
N GLY A 196 5.54 15.50 0.51
CA GLY A 196 5.67 16.50 1.56
C GLY A 196 4.35 16.82 2.27
N ASN A 197 3.21 16.79 1.57
CA ASN A 197 1.89 16.96 2.22
C ASN A 197 1.70 15.90 3.31
N ILE A 198 1.96 14.64 2.98
CA ILE A 198 1.70 13.53 3.90
C ILE A 198 2.81 13.43 4.96
N ALA A 199 4.08 13.57 4.57
CA ALA A 199 5.20 13.53 5.52
C ALA A 199 5.09 14.65 6.58
N SER A 200 4.79 15.89 6.16
CA SER A 200 4.59 16.99 7.12
C SER A 200 3.38 16.78 8.03
N ASN A 201 2.29 16.21 7.50
CA ASN A 201 1.12 15.90 8.30
C ASN A 201 1.41 14.79 9.34
N ALA A 202 2.08 13.70 8.96
CA ALA A 202 2.50 12.66 9.89
C ALA A 202 3.42 13.21 11.00
N MET A 203 4.41 14.03 10.63
CA MET A 203 5.31 14.67 11.59
C MET A 203 4.59 15.66 12.52
N ALA A 204 3.53 16.34 12.06
CA ALA A 204 2.70 17.18 12.91
C ALA A 204 1.83 16.33 13.85
N SER A 205 1.21 15.26 13.36
CA SER A 205 0.40 14.32 14.14
C SER A 205 1.23 13.69 15.27
N LEU A 206 2.48 13.32 15.02
CA LEU A 206 3.39 12.76 16.02
C LEU A 206 3.79 13.71 17.17
N LYS A 207 3.43 15.01 17.07
CA LYS A 207 3.60 15.97 18.18
C LYS A 207 2.45 15.94 19.19
N VAL A 208 1.30 15.42 18.80
CA VAL A 208 0.06 15.46 19.60
C VAL A 208 -0.48 14.06 19.90
N LEU A 209 -0.18 13.07 19.05
CA LEU A 209 -0.57 11.69 19.28
C LEU A 209 0.46 10.98 20.18
N PRO A 210 0.03 10.26 21.23
CA PRO A 210 0.91 9.55 22.15
C PRO A 210 1.39 8.21 21.55
N ILE A 211 2.07 8.29 20.41
CA ILE A 211 2.60 7.11 19.69
C ILE A 211 4.06 6.92 20.09
N GLU A 212 4.30 5.90 20.90
CA GLU A 212 5.62 5.51 21.37
C GLU A 212 6.14 4.28 20.62
N GLN A 213 7.47 4.12 20.62
CA GLN A 213 8.11 2.96 20.02
C GLN A 213 7.73 1.68 20.75
N GLY A 214 7.48 0.60 20.01
CA GLY A 214 7.13 -0.68 20.62
C GLY A 214 5.63 -0.92 20.81
N LEU A 215 4.80 0.12 20.72
CA LEU A 215 3.35 -0.05 20.79
C LEU A 215 2.81 -0.92 19.65
N ILE A 216 1.70 -1.58 19.93
CA ILE A 216 0.92 -2.32 18.94
C ILE A 216 -0.30 -1.48 18.59
N ALA A 217 -0.44 -1.12 17.32
CA ALA A 217 -1.62 -0.45 16.79
C ALA A 217 -2.47 -1.44 15.98
N MET A 218 -3.79 -1.28 16.00
CA MET A 218 -4.68 -1.99 15.10
C MET A 218 -5.18 -1.07 14.01
N SER A 219 -5.01 -1.49 12.76
CA SER A 219 -5.49 -0.81 11.57
C SER A 219 -6.90 -1.30 11.22
N ILE A 220 -7.89 -0.41 11.31
CA ILE A 220 -9.32 -0.73 11.14
C ILE A 220 -9.94 0.08 10.00
N LEU A 221 -9.65 1.38 9.93
CA LEU A 221 -10.18 2.20 8.84
C LEU A 221 -9.53 1.79 7.52
N PRO A 222 -10.20 1.96 6.36
CA PRO A 222 -9.60 1.54 5.09
C PRO A 222 -8.32 2.32 4.77
N LEU A 223 -7.23 1.62 4.45
CA LEU A 223 -5.96 2.22 3.98
C LEU A 223 -6.13 3.03 2.69
N SER A 224 -7.22 2.80 1.97
CA SER A 224 -7.61 3.63 0.82
C SER A 224 -7.99 5.06 1.21
N HIS A 225 -8.30 5.30 2.48
CA HIS A 225 -8.57 6.62 3.05
C HIS A 225 -7.29 7.23 3.62
N ILE A 226 -7.09 8.54 3.40
CA ILE A 226 -5.87 9.22 3.82
C ILE A 226 -5.67 9.25 5.34
N LEU A 227 -6.75 9.24 6.13
CA LEU A 227 -6.66 9.22 7.60
C LEU A 227 -5.94 7.99 8.11
N GLU A 228 -6.36 6.79 7.68
CA GLU A 228 -5.74 5.54 8.10
C GLU A 228 -4.29 5.49 7.64
N ARG A 229 -4.07 5.78 6.35
CA ARG A 229 -2.73 5.70 5.77
C ARG A 229 -1.75 6.63 6.47
N MET A 230 -2.20 7.80 6.91
CA MET A 230 -1.41 8.72 7.74
C MET A 230 -1.14 8.15 9.15
N ALA A 231 -2.12 7.50 9.78
CA ALA A 231 -1.92 6.82 11.07
C ALA A 231 -0.87 5.71 10.95
N ASP A 232 -0.96 4.88 9.91
CA ASP A 232 0.03 3.86 9.58
C ASP A 232 1.44 4.45 9.40
N TYR A 233 1.57 5.56 8.65
CA TYR A 233 2.85 6.25 8.55
C TYR A 233 3.38 6.72 9.91
N CYS A 234 2.53 7.20 10.81
CA CYS A 234 2.97 7.54 12.17
C CYS A 234 3.48 6.31 12.94
N TYR A 235 2.78 5.17 12.81
CA TYR A 235 3.19 3.89 13.39
C TYR A 235 4.53 3.41 12.85
N PHE A 236 4.74 3.50 11.52
CA PHE A 236 6.01 3.19 10.87
C PHE A 236 7.16 4.08 11.37
N ILE A 237 6.96 5.40 11.44
CA ILE A 237 7.97 6.36 11.93
C ILE A 237 8.39 6.04 13.36
N ARG A 238 7.44 5.62 14.21
CA ARG A 238 7.70 5.28 15.61
C ARG A 238 8.17 3.84 15.81
N GLY A 239 8.21 3.02 14.77
CA GLY A 239 8.50 1.60 14.89
C GLY A 239 7.49 0.90 15.79
N CYS A 240 6.21 1.15 15.59
CA CYS A 240 5.13 0.36 16.18
C CYS A 240 4.95 -0.96 15.40
N THR A 241 4.21 -1.89 15.98
CA THR A 241 3.68 -3.05 15.25
C THR A 241 2.26 -2.75 14.79
N ILE A 242 1.96 -2.94 13.50
CA ILE A 242 0.63 -2.70 12.93
C ILE A 242 -0.06 -4.06 12.73
N ALA A 243 -1.18 -4.26 13.43
CA ALA A 243 -2.06 -5.41 13.25
C ALA A 243 -3.24 -5.03 12.36
N TYR A 244 -3.41 -5.67 11.21
CA TYR A 244 -4.55 -5.43 10.34
C TYR A 244 -5.74 -6.27 10.78
N ALA A 245 -6.89 -5.63 11.00
CA ALA A 245 -8.14 -6.34 11.28
C ALA A 245 -8.57 -7.18 10.06
N GLU A 246 -9.11 -8.37 10.30
CA GLU A 246 -9.52 -9.29 9.22
C GLU A 246 -10.65 -8.72 8.36
N SER A 247 -11.57 -7.99 9.01
CA SER A 247 -12.66 -7.25 8.40
C SER A 247 -13.32 -6.35 9.45
N VAL A 248 -14.17 -5.42 9.01
CA VAL A 248 -14.98 -4.58 9.91
C VAL A 248 -15.81 -5.40 10.91
N ASN A 249 -16.31 -6.57 10.49
CA ASN A 249 -17.14 -7.43 11.34
C ASN A 249 -16.32 -8.22 12.38
N LYS A 250 -15.00 -8.35 12.19
CA LYS A 250 -14.09 -9.09 13.08
C LYS A 250 -13.29 -8.21 14.03
N VAL A 251 -13.46 -6.89 13.96
CA VAL A 251 -12.76 -5.92 14.81
C VAL A 251 -12.88 -6.27 16.30
N GLY A 252 -14.08 -6.59 16.79
CA GLY A 252 -14.28 -6.94 18.20
C GLY A 252 -13.46 -8.15 18.65
N GLU A 253 -13.45 -9.22 17.84
CA GLU A 253 -12.66 -10.43 18.10
C GLU A 253 -11.15 -10.13 18.01
N ASN A 254 -10.72 -9.41 16.96
CA ASN A 254 -9.31 -9.07 16.76
C ASN A 254 -8.79 -8.18 17.90
N LEU A 255 -9.57 -7.22 18.40
CA LEU A 255 -9.20 -6.40 19.55
C LEU A 255 -8.95 -7.24 20.81
N GLN A 256 -9.77 -8.28 21.05
CA GLN A 256 -9.58 -9.20 22.17
C GLN A 256 -8.34 -10.08 22.03
N GLU A 257 -8.02 -10.51 20.81
CA GLU A 257 -6.85 -11.34 20.50
C GLU A 257 -5.53 -10.56 20.55
N VAL A 258 -5.50 -9.38 19.92
CA VAL A 258 -4.28 -8.57 19.74
C VAL A 258 -4.02 -7.67 20.95
N LYS A 259 -5.08 -7.20 21.62
CA LYS A 259 -5.01 -6.21 22.73
C LYS A 259 -4.12 -5.02 22.36
N PRO A 260 -4.45 -4.28 21.27
CA PRO A 260 -3.61 -3.18 20.83
C PRO A 260 -3.67 -2.01 21.83
N HIS A 261 -2.62 -1.20 21.81
CA HIS A 261 -2.52 0.02 22.61
C HIS A 261 -3.23 1.20 21.95
N LEU A 262 -3.31 1.18 20.61
CA LEU A 262 -3.87 2.21 19.76
C LEU A 262 -4.70 1.55 18.64
N PHE A 263 -5.68 2.25 18.11
CA PHE A 263 -6.33 1.86 16.86
C PHE A 263 -6.79 3.09 16.10
N ALA A 264 -6.87 2.96 14.78
CA ALA A 264 -7.48 3.95 13.91
C ALA A 264 -8.60 3.28 13.12
#